data_AF-X0SX65-F1
#
_entry.id   AF-X0SX65-F1
#
_cell.length_a   1.000
_cell.length_b   1.000
_cell.length_c   1.000
_cell.angle_alpha   90.00
_cell.angle_beta   90.00
_cell.angle_gamma   90.00
#
_symmetry.space_group_name_H-M   'P 1'
#
loop_
_entity.id
_entity.type
_entity.pdbx_description
1 polymer ?
#
loop_
_entity_poly.entity_id
_entity_poly.type
_entity_poly.pdbx_seq_one_letter_code
_entity_poly.pdbx_strand_id
1 'polypeptide(L)'
;SAPILQTNRTVAVNAGLERAASPSLPEDRGSTKIPVHEASTTDELETRDRRVVLDFTHQRPNGSRLASGRGAVPWVPFIDIPLAASPRWVVAAPDGQSSIWVVLLEDGTVQAFRLTDRQPEQIEIAPKNLPAGMPPLLLVKDGDPVLVTVPSASASPLTHPTVLFRSGRLAFVATNGDLVLCDGGDCARLALNAPADGRLLVDERDRLLVLSHATGRYGHGVLGDDIEAAGVSLVETMPELRLAHTILIPEPRVIEGTSAIWTDITGDGEREIIVTISGEEDGAQVAVYSENGRRLAAGPAIGRGFRWRHQLAVAPLGPSGEMELAVVRTPHIGGVVEFYRLMAERLEIVAQISAFTSHVLGSRNLDMAADA
;
A
#
# COMPACT_ATOMS: atom_id res chain seq x y z
N SER A 1 8.70 -8.19 -5.74
CA SER A 1 8.43 -8.51 -4.31
C SER A 1 7.63 -9.80 -4.20
N ALA A 2 7.73 -10.51 -3.08
CA ALA A 2 7.26 -11.89 -2.88
C ALA A 2 5.84 -11.97 -2.28
N PRO A 3 5.01 -12.97 -2.62
CA PRO A 3 3.90 -13.37 -1.77
C PRO A 3 4.46 -14.11 -0.56
N ILE A 4 4.14 -13.59 0.62
CA ILE A 4 4.56 -14.14 1.90
C ILE A 4 3.53 -15.18 2.30
N LEU A 5 3.89 -16.46 2.19
CA LEU A 5 3.15 -17.52 2.87
C LEU A 5 3.59 -17.52 4.35
N GLN A 6 2.73 -16.99 5.21
CA GLN A 6 2.88 -17.10 6.66
C GLN A 6 2.35 -18.46 7.13
N THR A 7 3.17 -19.19 7.89
CA THR A 7 2.70 -20.27 8.76
C THR A 7 3.14 -19.97 10.20
N ASN A 8 2.58 -20.70 11.18
CA ASN A 8 2.64 -20.36 12.61
C ASN A 8 4.02 -20.02 13.22
N ARG A 9 5.15 -20.33 12.56
CA ARG A 9 6.52 -19.99 13.01
C ARG A 9 7.52 -19.68 11.89
N THR A 10 7.06 -19.48 10.66
CA THR A 10 7.94 -19.37 9.49
C THR A 10 7.44 -18.34 8.51
N VAL A 11 8.36 -17.53 7.96
CA VAL A 11 8.12 -16.64 6.83
C VAL A 11 8.83 -17.21 5.61
N ALA A 12 8.06 -17.58 4.58
CA ALA A 12 8.60 -17.99 3.29
C ALA A 12 9.02 -16.74 2.49
N VAL A 13 10.32 -16.60 2.22
CA VAL A 13 10.88 -15.52 1.40
C VAL A 13 11.22 -16.03 -0.01
N ASN A 14 10.71 -15.35 -1.05
CA ASN A 14 10.98 -15.69 -2.45
C ASN A 14 12.42 -15.30 -2.84
N ALA A 15 13.14 -16.27 -3.42
CA ALA A 15 14.58 -16.23 -3.59
C ALA A 15 15.07 -16.11 -5.06
N GLY A 16 14.28 -15.51 -5.95
CA GLY A 16 14.54 -15.55 -7.41
C GLY A 16 14.29 -14.26 -8.20
N LEU A 17 14.75 -13.11 -7.71
CA LEU A 17 14.81 -11.86 -8.48
C LEU A 17 16.23 -11.64 -9.02
N GLU A 18 16.53 -12.18 -10.21
CA GLU A 18 17.74 -11.82 -10.96
C GLU A 18 17.49 -10.57 -11.82
N ARG A 19 18.40 -9.61 -11.77
CA ARG A 19 18.46 -8.50 -12.73
C ARG A 19 18.75 -9.07 -14.12
N ALA A 20 17.93 -8.75 -15.11
CA ALA A 20 18.28 -8.99 -16.50
C ALA A 20 19.50 -8.11 -16.86
N ALA A 21 20.61 -8.73 -17.22
CA ALA A 21 21.69 -8.06 -17.93
C ALA A 21 21.23 -7.82 -19.38
N SER A 22 21.26 -6.57 -19.83
CA SER A 22 21.03 -6.24 -21.24
C SER A 22 22.13 -6.85 -22.12
N PRO A 23 21.80 -7.44 -23.29
CA PRO A 23 22.81 -7.88 -24.23
C PRO A 23 23.50 -6.66 -24.86
N SER A 24 24.83 -6.68 -24.92
CA SER A 24 25.61 -5.70 -25.66
C SER A 24 25.44 -5.91 -27.16
N LEU A 25 25.08 -4.85 -27.89
CA LEU A 25 25.10 -4.80 -29.36
C LEU A 25 26.25 -3.90 -29.84
N PRO A 26 26.90 -4.24 -30.97
CA PRO A 26 28.05 -3.50 -31.50
C PRO A 26 27.64 -2.21 -32.23
N GLU A 27 28.58 -1.28 -32.32
CA GLU A 27 28.45 0.07 -32.90
C GLU A 27 27.84 0.09 -34.30
N ASP A 28 26.85 0.96 -34.50
CA ASP A 28 26.29 1.30 -35.82
C ASP A 28 26.82 2.65 -36.33
N ARG A 29 27.16 2.69 -37.62
CA ARG A 29 27.52 3.90 -38.36
C ARG A 29 26.30 4.42 -39.12
N GLY A 30 25.76 5.53 -38.64
CA GLY A 30 25.40 6.65 -39.51
C GLY A 30 23.95 6.72 -40.06
N SER A 31 23.27 7.76 -39.56
CA SER A 31 22.48 8.74 -40.33
C SER A 31 20.95 8.70 -40.24
N THR A 32 20.48 9.90 -39.87
CA THR A 32 19.24 10.63 -40.23
C THR A 32 17.96 10.39 -39.42
N LYS A 33 17.49 11.52 -38.87
CA LYS A 33 16.45 11.73 -37.85
C LYS A 33 15.05 11.86 -38.45
N ILE A 34 14.05 11.33 -37.73
CA ILE A 34 12.64 11.82 -37.70
C ILE A 34 12.23 11.81 -36.21
N PRO A 35 11.60 12.87 -35.65
CA PRO A 35 11.31 12.93 -34.23
C PRO A 35 10.01 12.19 -33.91
N VAL A 36 10.11 11.12 -33.14
CA VAL A 36 8.99 10.52 -32.41
C VAL A 36 9.12 11.02 -30.97
N HIS A 37 8.07 11.64 -30.45
CA HIS A 37 7.95 11.95 -29.03
C HIS A 37 7.83 10.63 -28.26
N GLU A 38 8.94 10.17 -27.69
CA GLU A 38 8.95 9.12 -26.68
C GLU A 38 8.39 9.67 -25.38
N ALA A 39 7.32 9.04 -24.89
CA ALA A 39 6.87 9.17 -23.53
C ALA A 39 7.96 8.61 -22.61
N SER A 40 8.56 9.47 -21.80
CA SER A 40 9.59 9.13 -20.81
C SER A 40 8.97 8.34 -19.66
N THR A 41 9.07 7.03 -19.72
CA THR A 41 8.81 6.12 -18.59
C THR A 41 10.05 5.97 -17.71
N THR A 42 9.85 6.08 -16.39
CA THR A 42 10.74 5.69 -15.27
C THR A 42 12.08 6.43 -15.17
N ASP A 43 12.27 7.30 -14.17
CA ASP A 43 12.61 6.94 -12.77
C ASP A 43 14.07 6.48 -12.65
N GLU A 44 15.00 7.45 -12.67
CA GLU A 44 16.35 7.34 -12.13
C GLU A 44 16.99 8.74 -12.12
N LEU A 45 16.61 9.57 -11.13
CA LEU A 45 17.45 10.69 -10.72
C LEU A 45 18.59 10.12 -9.87
N GLU A 46 19.64 9.64 -10.56
CA GLU A 46 20.93 9.35 -9.97
C GLU A 46 21.52 10.64 -9.37
N THR A 47 21.24 10.86 -8.08
CA THR A 47 22.12 11.66 -7.23
C THR A 47 23.10 10.69 -6.59
N ARG A 48 24.35 10.70 -7.06
CA ARG A 48 25.49 10.11 -6.34
C ARG A 48 25.56 10.76 -4.97
N ASP A 49 25.05 10.11 -3.93
CA ASP A 49 25.79 9.72 -2.70
C ASP A 49 24.90 9.28 -1.51
N ARG A 50 23.58 9.12 -1.66
CA ARG A 50 22.72 8.55 -0.59
C ARG A 50 21.55 7.74 -1.15
N ARG A 51 21.60 6.41 -1.02
CA ARG A 51 20.47 5.55 -1.40
C ARG A 51 19.53 5.45 -0.20
N VAL A 52 18.49 6.28 -0.20
CA VAL A 52 17.40 6.21 0.77
C VAL A 52 16.25 5.43 0.15
N VAL A 53 15.85 4.34 0.80
CA VAL A 53 14.70 3.52 0.41
C VAL A 53 13.69 3.56 1.56
N LEU A 54 12.43 3.84 1.24
CA LEU A 54 11.31 3.76 2.17
C LEU A 54 10.35 2.69 1.66
N ASP A 55 10.00 1.73 2.51
CA ASP A 55 9.14 0.62 2.13
C ASP A 55 8.03 0.37 3.16
N PHE A 56 6.87 -0.03 2.64
CA PHE A 56 5.63 -0.20 3.38
C PHE A 56 5.22 -1.67 3.32
N THR A 57 4.48 -2.14 4.33
CA THR A 57 3.86 -3.48 4.26
C THR A 57 2.97 -3.66 3.03
N HIS A 58 2.32 -2.59 2.58
CA HIS A 58 1.50 -2.54 1.36
C HIS A 58 2.28 -2.09 0.10
N GLN A 59 3.61 -2.18 0.10
CA GLN A 59 4.52 -2.00 -1.03
C GLN A 59 4.69 -0.57 -1.55
N ARG A 60 3.61 0.20 -1.80
CA ARG A 60 3.73 1.54 -2.40
C ARG A 60 3.08 2.63 -1.56
N PRO A 61 3.66 3.85 -1.50
CA PRO A 61 3.11 4.97 -0.73
C PRO A 61 1.73 5.44 -1.21
N ASN A 62 1.27 4.98 -2.37
CA ASN A 62 -0.02 5.33 -2.93
C ASN A 62 -1.14 4.30 -2.63
N GLY A 63 -0.88 3.34 -1.73
CA GLY A 63 -1.83 2.32 -1.31
C GLY A 63 -1.91 1.11 -2.23
N SER A 64 -1.23 1.14 -3.38
CA SER A 64 -1.18 0.00 -4.30
C SER A 64 -0.23 -1.08 -3.79
N ARG A 65 -0.73 -2.31 -3.62
CA ARG A 65 0.04 -3.50 -3.24
C ARG A 65 0.77 -4.11 -4.45
N LEU A 66 1.36 -3.24 -5.26
CA LEU A 66 2.08 -3.61 -6.47
C LEU A 66 3.57 -3.67 -6.20
N ALA A 67 4.10 -4.87 -6.26
CA ALA A 67 5.49 -5.20 -6.16
C ALA A 67 6.23 -4.86 -7.47
N SER A 68 7.41 -4.25 -7.39
CA SER A 68 8.29 -4.15 -8.57
C SER A 68 9.11 -5.44 -8.72
N GLY A 69 9.40 -5.82 -9.97
CA GLY A 69 10.29 -6.93 -10.32
C GLY A 69 9.64 -7.99 -11.19
N ARG A 70 10.30 -9.15 -11.33
CA ARG A 70 9.77 -10.34 -12.00
C ARG A 70 10.03 -11.56 -11.14
N GLY A 71 9.08 -12.48 -11.06
CA GLY A 71 9.26 -13.74 -10.33
C GLY A 71 8.32 -14.81 -10.85
N ALA A 72 8.66 -16.06 -10.60
CA ALA A 72 7.84 -17.22 -10.99
C ALA A 72 7.09 -17.77 -9.77
N VAL A 73 6.18 -16.99 -9.19
CA VAL A 73 5.34 -17.47 -8.07
C VAL A 73 4.29 -18.47 -8.59
N PRO A 74 3.95 -19.57 -7.89
CA PRO A 74 4.52 -20.04 -6.61
C PRO A 74 5.77 -20.93 -6.78
N TRP A 75 6.29 -21.04 -8.00
CA TRP A 75 7.37 -21.95 -8.39
C TRP A 75 8.78 -21.51 -7.97
N VAL A 76 8.92 -20.46 -7.15
CA VAL A 76 10.24 -20.02 -6.67
C VAL A 76 10.59 -20.76 -5.38
N PRO A 77 11.84 -21.25 -5.22
CA PRO A 77 12.31 -21.77 -3.95
C PRO A 77 12.12 -20.74 -2.84
N PHE A 78 11.64 -21.20 -1.68
CA PHE A 78 11.51 -20.37 -0.48
C PHE A 78 12.62 -20.73 0.52
N ILE A 79 12.84 -19.80 1.43
CA ILE A 79 13.74 -19.96 2.57
C ILE A 79 12.90 -19.87 3.83
N ASP A 80 13.13 -20.79 4.76
CA ASP A 80 12.49 -20.77 6.07
C ASP A 80 13.37 -20.03 7.06
N ILE A 81 12.85 -18.91 7.59
CA ILE A 81 13.50 -18.16 8.66
C ILE A 81 12.76 -18.45 9.97
N PRO A 82 13.42 -19.02 10.99
CA PRO A 82 12.79 -19.28 12.28
C PRO A 82 12.53 -17.97 13.03
N LEU A 83 11.29 -17.81 13.51
CA LEU A 83 10.86 -16.65 14.29
C LEU A 83 10.66 -17.00 15.77
N ALA A 84 10.85 -16.01 16.64
CA ALA A 84 10.67 -16.18 18.09
C ALA A 84 9.19 -16.34 18.49
N ALA A 85 8.27 -15.80 17.70
CA ALA A 85 6.82 -15.90 17.86
C ALA A 85 6.11 -15.82 16.49
N SER A 86 4.78 -15.81 16.50
CA SER A 86 3.97 -15.68 15.28
C SER A 86 4.24 -14.32 14.61
N PRO A 87 4.51 -14.29 13.29
CA PRO A 87 4.63 -13.04 12.55
C PRO A 87 3.26 -12.38 12.42
N ARG A 88 3.21 -11.06 12.61
CA ARG A 88 2.02 -10.27 12.28
C ARG A 88 2.22 -9.43 11.05
N TRP A 89 3.33 -8.72 10.95
CA TRP A 89 3.65 -7.87 9.80
C TRP A 89 5.01 -8.23 9.23
N VAL A 90 5.16 -8.05 7.92
CA VAL A 90 6.43 -8.20 7.23
C VAL A 90 6.60 -7.04 6.27
N VAL A 91 7.76 -6.42 6.30
CA VAL A 91 8.20 -5.41 5.34
C VAL A 91 9.60 -5.78 4.87
N ALA A 92 9.90 -5.54 3.60
CA ALA A 92 11.21 -5.81 3.06
C ALA A 92 11.63 -4.70 2.11
N ALA A 93 12.92 -4.36 2.10
CA ALA A 93 13.47 -3.33 1.23
C ALA A 93 14.81 -3.79 0.65
N PRO A 94 15.15 -3.44 -0.61
CA PRO A 94 16.48 -3.68 -1.15
C PRO A 94 17.52 -2.78 -0.47
N ASP A 95 18.73 -3.30 -0.28
CA ASP A 95 19.86 -2.52 0.27
C ASP A 95 21.04 -2.38 -0.70
N GLY A 96 20.91 -2.89 -1.94
CA GLY A 96 22.02 -3.02 -2.86
C GLY A 96 22.02 -4.38 -3.54
N GLN A 97 22.88 -5.27 -3.05
CA GLN A 97 22.98 -6.66 -3.51
C GLN A 97 22.22 -7.64 -2.61
N SER A 98 21.64 -7.16 -1.52
CA SER A 98 20.80 -7.94 -0.61
C SER A 98 19.45 -7.28 -0.38
N SER A 99 18.63 -7.92 0.44
CA SER A 99 17.36 -7.38 0.91
C SER A 99 17.29 -7.44 2.43
N ILE A 100 16.78 -6.38 3.03
CA ILE A 100 16.42 -6.35 4.45
C ILE A 100 14.98 -6.81 4.59
N TRP A 101 14.75 -7.75 5.50
CA TRP A 101 13.44 -8.26 5.86
C TRP A 101 13.21 -7.96 7.33
N VAL A 102 12.12 -7.27 7.65
CA VAL A 102 11.75 -6.95 9.02
C VAL A 102 10.39 -7.56 9.31
N VAL A 103 10.32 -8.28 10.42
CA VAL A 103 9.13 -8.97 10.90
C VAL A 103 8.74 -8.39 12.25
N LEU A 104 7.52 -7.87 12.35
CA LEU A 104 6.89 -7.50 13.62
C LEU A 104 6.02 -8.67 14.08
N LEU A 105 6.33 -9.21 15.25
CA LEU A 105 5.65 -10.36 15.85
C LEU A 105 4.37 -9.94 16.58
N GLU A 106 3.51 -10.92 16.88
CA GLU A 106 2.23 -10.67 17.58
C GLU A 106 2.38 -10.05 18.97
N ASP A 107 3.52 -10.26 19.64
CA ASP A 107 3.84 -9.70 20.95
C ASP A 107 4.47 -8.29 20.89
N GLY A 108 4.69 -7.76 19.68
CA GLY A 108 5.30 -6.45 19.45
C GLY A 108 6.82 -6.48 19.26
N THR A 109 7.47 -7.64 19.42
CA THR A 109 8.91 -7.80 19.17
C THR A 109 9.22 -7.66 17.69
N VAL A 110 10.33 -6.99 17.36
CA VAL A 110 10.84 -6.83 16.00
C VAL A 110 12.03 -7.76 15.78
N GLN A 111 12.02 -8.53 14.69
CA GLN A 111 13.17 -9.27 14.18
C GLN A 111 13.54 -8.76 12.78
N ALA A 112 14.83 -8.60 12.49
CA ALA A 112 15.31 -8.21 11.18
C ALA A 112 16.36 -9.19 10.65
N PHE A 113 16.35 -9.37 9.33
CA PHE A 113 17.24 -10.28 8.63
C PHE A 113 17.75 -9.60 7.36
N ARG A 114 19.05 -9.70 7.12
CA ARG A 114 19.64 -9.40 5.82
C ARG A 114 19.71 -10.69 5.02
N LEU A 115 19.19 -10.66 3.81
CA LEU A 115 19.16 -11.81 2.91
C LEU A 115 20.07 -11.55 1.71
N THR A 116 21.16 -12.32 1.64
CA THR A 116 22.15 -12.31 0.55
C THR A 116 22.25 -13.73 -0.01
N ASP A 117 22.09 -13.92 -1.32
CA ASP A 117 22.24 -15.24 -1.96
C ASP A 117 21.53 -16.40 -1.25
N ARG A 118 20.30 -16.14 -0.78
CA ARG A 118 19.45 -17.09 -0.05
C ARG A 118 19.92 -17.48 1.36
N GLN A 119 20.87 -16.74 1.92
CA GLN A 119 21.35 -16.94 3.29
C GLN A 119 20.80 -15.81 4.19
N PRO A 120 19.88 -16.12 5.11
CA PRO A 120 19.39 -15.13 6.06
C PRO A 120 20.39 -14.94 7.20
N GLU A 121 20.85 -13.71 7.40
CA GLU A 121 21.63 -13.27 8.55
C GLU A 121 20.74 -12.41 9.44
N GLN A 122 20.57 -12.78 10.71
CA GLN A 122 19.85 -11.93 11.65
C GLN A 122 20.67 -10.68 11.96
N ILE A 123 20.04 -9.51 11.86
CA ILE A 123 20.66 -8.21 12.13
C ILE A 123 19.91 -7.47 13.23
N GLU A 124 20.58 -6.52 13.89
CA GLU A 124 19.93 -5.61 14.82
C GLU A 124 19.14 -4.53 14.05
N ILE A 125 18.00 -4.12 14.60
CA ILE A 125 17.20 -3.00 14.10
C ILE A 125 16.60 -2.23 15.27
N ALA A 126 16.46 -0.92 15.10
CA ALA A 126 15.79 -0.05 16.05
C ALA A 126 14.42 0.40 15.52
N PRO A 127 13.40 0.51 16.39
CA PRO A 127 13.39 0.01 17.77
C PRO A 127 13.21 -1.52 17.81
N LYS A 128 13.53 -2.13 18.96
CA LYS A 128 13.35 -3.58 19.18
C LYS A 128 11.88 -3.98 19.37
N ASN A 129 11.01 -3.03 19.66
CA ASN A 129 9.59 -3.24 19.88
C ASN A 129 8.78 -2.15 19.19
N LEU A 130 7.63 -2.54 18.64
CA LEU A 130 6.59 -1.64 18.14
C LEU A 130 5.23 -2.07 18.70
N PRO A 131 4.24 -1.16 18.76
CA PRO A 131 2.86 -1.57 19.01
C PRO A 131 2.48 -2.67 18.02
N ALA A 132 2.01 -3.82 18.51
CA ALA A 132 1.76 -4.97 17.64
C ALA A 132 0.67 -4.69 16.58
N GLY A 133 -0.18 -3.67 16.77
CA GLY A 133 -1.15 -3.23 15.76
C GLY A 133 -0.58 -2.32 14.66
N MET A 134 0.63 -1.80 14.82
CA MET A 134 1.25 -0.83 13.92
C MET A 134 2.01 -1.54 12.79
N PRO A 135 1.57 -1.48 11.53
CA PRO A 135 2.41 -1.93 10.41
C PRO A 135 3.75 -1.18 10.43
N PRO A 136 4.90 -1.86 10.29
CA PRO A 136 6.20 -1.19 10.28
C PRO A 136 6.40 -0.40 8.97
N LEU A 137 7.01 0.79 9.08
CA LEU A 137 7.57 1.55 7.96
C LEU A 137 9.09 1.43 7.99
N LEU A 138 9.67 0.79 6.97
CA LEU A 138 11.11 0.53 6.90
C LEU A 138 11.81 1.63 6.11
N LEU A 139 12.80 2.27 6.73
CA LEU A 139 13.75 3.17 6.07
C LEU A 139 15.11 2.47 5.99
N VAL A 140 15.65 2.32 4.80
CA VAL A 140 17.03 1.87 4.58
C VAL A 140 17.82 3.04 4.02
N LYS A 141 18.82 3.49 4.77
CA LYS A 141 19.71 4.58 4.35
C LYS A 141 21.13 4.04 4.29
N ASP A 142 21.72 4.06 3.10
CA ASP A 142 23.11 3.63 2.90
C ASP A 142 23.36 2.19 3.41
N GLY A 143 22.34 1.34 3.32
CA GLY A 143 22.38 -0.06 3.78
C GLY A 143 22.01 -0.28 5.25
N ASP A 144 21.82 0.80 6.01
CA ASP A 144 21.43 0.76 7.42
C ASP A 144 19.90 0.84 7.57
N PRO A 145 19.24 -0.21 8.09
CA PRO A 145 17.81 -0.23 8.28
C PRO A 145 17.39 0.37 9.62
N VAL A 146 16.30 1.13 9.61
CA VAL A 146 15.61 1.62 10.80
C VAL A 146 14.11 1.64 10.56
N LEU A 147 13.32 1.35 11.59
CA LEU A 147 11.88 1.54 11.51
C LEU A 147 11.52 2.97 11.90
N VAL A 148 10.72 3.63 11.05
CA VAL A 148 10.26 4.98 11.30
C VAL A 148 9.21 4.96 12.41
N THR A 149 9.41 5.81 13.42
CA THR A 149 8.48 5.96 14.56
C THR A 149 8.21 7.43 14.85
N VAL A 150 7.14 7.70 15.59
CA VAL A 150 6.82 9.04 16.11
C VAL A 150 7.05 9.03 17.62
N PRO A 151 7.88 9.94 18.16
CA PRO A 151 8.06 10.08 19.60
C PRO A 151 6.89 10.88 20.23
N SER A 152 5.65 10.50 19.92
CA SER A 152 4.45 11.16 20.44
C SER A 152 3.46 10.14 20.97
N ALA A 153 3.07 10.29 22.24
CA ALA A 153 2.01 9.48 22.86
C ALA A 153 0.63 9.71 22.20
N SER A 154 0.49 10.75 21.39
CA SER A 154 -0.73 11.02 20.63
C SER A 154 -0.79 10.29 19.29
N ALA A 155 0.30 9.68 18.82
CA ALA A 155 0.29 8.94 17.55
C ALA A 155 -0.53 7.65 17.69
N SER A 156 -1.29 7.31 16.65
CA SER A 156 -2.07 6.08 16.64
C SER A 156 -1.15 4.84 16.68
N PRO A 157 -1.45 3.84 17.52
CA PRO A 157 -0.71 2.59 17.56
C PRO A 157 -1.17 1.57 16.48
N LEU A 158 -2.08 1.96 15.58
CA LEU A 158 -2.71 1.06 14.60
C LEU A 158 -2.33 1.34 13.14
N THR A 159 -1.54 2.37 12.90
CA THR A 159 -1.08 2.76 11.55
C THR A 159 0.36 3.27 11.62
N HIS A 160 1.07 3.26 10.50
CA HIS A 160 2.42 3.79 10.42
C HIS A 160 2.40 5.33 10.28
N PRO A 161 3.43 6.04 10.77
CA PRO A 161 3.70 7.37 10.26
C PRO A 161 4.15 7.31 8.80
N THR A 162 4.29 8.44 8.13
CA THR A 162 4.95 8.52 6.83
C THR A 162 5.93 9.68 6.78
N VAL A 163 6.98 9.54 5.99
CA VAL A 163 7.96 10.59 5.71
C VAL A 163 7.62 11.18 4.36
N LEU A 164 7.45 12.50 4.32
CA LEU A 164 7.26 13.23 3.07
C LEU A 164 8.58 13.24 2.29
N PHE A 165 8.57 12.70 1.08
CA PHE A 165 9.78 12.36 0.33
C PHE A 165 10.64 13.58 -0.03
N ARG A 166 10.03 14.72 -0.37
CA ARG A 166 10.79 15.93 -0.75
C ARG A 166 11.20 16.75 0.46
N SER A 167 10.29 16.92 1.41
CA SER A 167 10.50 17.81 2.55
C SER A 167 11.16 17.13 3.75
N GLY A 168 11.17 15.80 3.82
CA GLY A 168 11.68 15.04 4.96
C GLY A 168 10.82 15.15 6.24
N ARG A 169 9.68 15.85 6.16
CA ARG A 169 8.76 16.06 7.29
C ARG A 169 8.02 14.77 7.62
N LEU A 170 7.64 14.62 8.89
CA LEU A 170 6.97 13.43 9.40
C LEU A 170 5.47 13.70 9.55
N ALA A 171 4.63 12.85 8.96
CA ALA A 171 3.19 12.91 9.12
C ALA A 171 2.66 11.65 9.83
N PHE A 172 1.63 11.80 10.66
CA PHE A 172 0.97 10.68 11.33
C PHE A 172 -0.50 10.97 11.66
N VAL A 173 -1.29 9.91 11.81
CA VAL A 173 -2.65 9.98 12.37
C VAL A 173 -2.56 9.91 13.89
N ALA A 174 -3.16 10.87 14.58
CA ALA A 174 -3.25 10.88 16.03
C ALA A 174 -4.40 10.00 16.54
N THR A 175 -4.39 9.61 17.82
CA THR A 175 -5.42 8.77 18.45
C THR A 175 -6.82 9.40 18.45
N ASN A 176 -6.92 10.72 18.29
CA ASN A 176 -8.18 11.44 18.14
C ASN A 176 -8.62 11.62 16.67
N GLY A 177 -7.90 11.03 15.71
CA GLY A 177 -8.21 11.11 14.29
C GLY A 177 -7.70 12.38 13.59
N ASP A 178 -6.91 13.22 14.25
CA ASP A 178 -6.26 14.35 13.58
C ASP A 178 -5.10 13.86 12.71
N LEU A 179 -4.90 14.51 11.57
CA LEU A 179 -3.63 14.46 10.86
C LEU A 179 -2.66 15.43 11.53
N VAL A 180 -1.45 14.96 11.83
CA VAL A 180 -0.36 15.76 12.38
C VAL A 180 0.81 15.76 11.42
N LEU A 181 1.35 16.93 11.09
CA LEU A 181 2.55 17.10 10.27
C LEU A 181 3.61 17.84 11.07
N CYS A 182 4.77 17.23 11.25
CA CYS A 182 5.86 17.76 12.06
C CYS A 182 7.12 18.04 11.22
N ASP A 183 7.77 19.16 11.53
CA ASP A 183 9.06 19.57 11.00
C ASP A 183 9.99 19.95 12.15
N GLY A 184 11.06 19.18 12.39
CA GLY A 184 12.06 19.49 13.41
C GLY A 184 11.56 19.64 14.86
N GLY A 185 10.30 19.30 15.15
CA GLY A 185 9.64 19.45 16.46
C GLY A 185 8.39 20.34 16.43
N ASP A 186 8.26 21.22 15.44
CA ASP A 186 7.06 22.03 15.23
C ASP A 186 6.01 21.21 14.49
N CYS A 187 4.82 21.09 15.05
CA CYS A 187 3.76 20.27 14.48
C CYS A 187 2.50 21.09 14.19
N ALA A 188 2.01 20.99 12.96
CA ALA A 188 0.69 21.45 12.56
C ALA A 188 -0.32 20.29 12.66
N ARG A 189 -1.59 20.62 12.92
CA ARG A 189 -2.68 19.64 13.04
C ARG A 189 -3.84 20.02 12.14
N LEU A 190 -4.52 19.00 11.61
CA LEU A 190 -5.74 19.13 10.84
C LEU A 190 -6.76 18.12 11.37
N ALA A 191 -7.91 18.61 11.81
CA ALA A 191 -8.99 17.76 12.32
C ALA A 191 -9.69 17.06 11.15
N LEU A 192 -9.42 15.76 10.99
CA LEU A 192 -10.00 14.93 9.93
C LEU A 192 -10.99 13.89 10.45
N ASN A 193 -10.97 13.62 11.76
CA ASN A 193 -11.66 12.48 12.35
C ASN A 193 -11.33 11.19 11.57
N ALA A 194 -10.05 10.95 11.28
CA ALA A 194 -9.59 9.74 10.60
C ALA A 194 -9.75 8.49 11.50
N PRO A 195 -10.10 7.32 10.93
CA PRO A 195 -9.97 6.05 11.65
C PRO A 195 -8.54 5.87 12.18
N ALA A 196 -8.40 5.25 13.35
CA ALA A 196 -7.11 5.11 14.00
C ALA A 196 -6.12 4.25 13.18
N ASP A 197 -6.62 3.33 12.35
CA ASP A 197 -5.84 2.50 11.44
C ASP A 197 -5.78 3.05 10.00
N GLY A 198 -6.27 4.27 9.77
CA GLY A 198 -6.19 4.95 8.49
C GLY A 198 -4.74 5.15 8.04
N ARG A 199 -4.42 4.75 6.81
CA ARG A 199 -3.07 4.90 6.24
C ARG A 199 -2.92 6.23 5.52
N LEU A 200 -1.79 6.88 5.76
CA LEU A 200 -1.40 8.08 5.03
C LEU A 200 -0.77 7.65 3.70
N LEU A 201 -1.41 8.03 2.60
CA LEU A 201 -0.85 7.90 1.27
C LEU A 201 -0.14 9.18 0.87
N VAL A 202 0.96 9.07 0.11
CA VAL A 202 1.79 10.20 -0.30
C VAL A 202 1.97 10.19 -1.82
N ASP A 203 1.84 11.35 -2.46
CA ASP A 203 2.19 11.52 -3.88
C ASP A 203 3.56 12.17 -4.07
N GLU A 204 3.96 12.34 -5.34
CA GLU A 204 5.22 12.94 -5.74
C GLU A 204 5.33 14.42 -5.38
N ARG A 205 4.24 15.05 -4.94
CA ARG A 205 4.17 16.46 -4.54
C ARG A 205 4.15 16.62 -3.02
N ASP A 206 4.40 15.55 -2.27
CA ASP A 206 4.26 15.50 -0.80
C ASP A 206 2.83 15.82 -0.31
N ARG A 207 1.81 15.69 -1.18
CA ARG A 207 0.41 15.76 -0.73
C ARG A 207 0.02 14.45 -0.05
N LEU A 208 -0.94 14.55 0.85
CA LEU A 208 -1.42 13.42 1.63
C LEU A 208 -2.86 13.07 1.27
N LEU A 209 -3.15 11.78 1.19
CA LEU A 209 -4.52 11.26 1.11
C LEU A 209 -4.75 10.29 2.28
N VAL A 210 -5.89 10.45 2.97
CA VAL A 210 -6.25 9.61 4.11
C VAL A 210 -7.75 9.39 4.18
N LEU A 211 -8.18 8.21 4.62
CA LEU A 211 -9.57 7.97 4.96
C LEU A 211 -9.96 8.80 6.18
N SER A 212 -11.14 9.43 6.15
CA SER A 212 -11.57 10.41 7.13
C SER A 212 -13.04 10.21 7.52
N HIS A 213 -13.50 10.98 8.51
CA HIS A 213 -14.87 10.90 9.03
C HIS A 213 -15.23 9.50 9.54
N ALA A 214 -14.45 9.00 10.49
CA ALA A 214 -14.69 7.75 11.20
C ALA A 214 -16.15 7.66 11.68
N THR A 215 -16.79 6.53 11.44
CA THR A 215 -18.20 6.29 11.70
C THR A 215 -18.46 4.84 12.10
N GLY A 216 -19.40 4.63 13.02
CA GLY A 216 -19.88 3.29 13.42
C GLY A 216 -21.18 2.87 12.72
N ARG A 217 -21.57 3.53 11.62
CA ARG A 217 -22.87 3.29 10.96
C ARG A 217 -22.95 1.98 10.17
N TYR A 218 -21.87 1.21 10.10
CA TYR A 218 -21.81 -0.06 9.38
C TYR A 218 -21.09 -1.11 10.24
N GLY A 219 -21.87 -2.01 10.85
CA GLY A 219 -21.36 -2.93 11.87
C GLY A 219 -20.78 -4.24 11.34
N HIS A 220 -20.09 -4.25 10.20
CA HIS A 220 -19.55 -5.51 9.65
C HIS A 220 -18.42 -6.09 10.51
N GLY A 221 -17.53 -5.23 11.03
CA GLY A 221 -16.61 -5.63 12.09
C GLY A 221 -15.40 -6.46 11.65
N VAL A 222 -15.12 -6.56 10.34
CA VAL A 222 -14.16 -7.54 9.82
C VAL A 222 -12.71 -7.08 9.87
N LEU A 223 -12.47 -5.78 10.05
CA LEU A 223 -11.14 -5.16 10.07
C LEU A 223 -10.59 -4.97 11.48
N GLY A 224 -11.14 -5.67 12.48
CA GLY A 224 -10.65 -5.65 13.87
C GLY A 224 -11.24 -4.54 14.75
N ASP A 225 -12.21 -3.78 14.25
CA ASP A 225 -13.20 -2.99 14.98
C ASP A 225 -14.46 -2.82 14.10
N ASP A 226 -15.43 -2.06 14.59
CA ASP A 226 -16.67 -1.66 13.92
C ASP A 226 -16.65 -0.21 13.41
N ILE A 227 -15.45 0.35 13.18
CA ILE A 227 -15.26 1.73 12.73
C ILE A 227 -14.81 1.74 11.27
N GLU A 228 -15.59 2.42 10.44
CA GLU A 228 -15.31 2.59 9.01
C GLU A 228 -15.16 4.08 8.68
N ALA A 229 -14.74 4.42 7.47
CA ALA A 229 -14.63 5.81 7.04
C ALA A 229 -15.89 6.27 6.27
N ALA A 230 -16.37 7.48 6.55
CA ALA A 230 -17.42 8.14 5.77
C ALA A 230 -16.87 9.10 4.72
N GLY A 231 -15.55 9.24 4.60
CA GLY A 231 -14.95 10.08 3.57
C GLY A 231 -13.47 9.84 3.32
N VAL A 232 -12.93 10.60 2.37
CA VAL A 232 -11.51 10.66 2.04
C VAL A 232 -11.09 12.13 2.04
N SER A 233 -9.97 12.45 2.68
CA SER A 233 -9.43 13.80 2.73
C SER A 233 -8.12 13.89 1.97
N LEU A 234 -8.06 14.83 1.03
CA LEU A 234 -6.86 15.24 0.31
C LEU A 234 -6.29 16.49 0.97
N VAL A 235 -5.01 16.44 1.31
CA VAL A 235 -4.33 17.44 2.13
C VAL A 235 -3.09 17.93 1.39
N GLU A 236 -2.98 19.24 1.28
CA GLU A 236 -1.74 19.89 0.87
C GLU A 236 -0.86 20.11 2.10
N THR A 237 0.43 19.85 1.94
CA THR A 237 1.42 19.98 3.02
C THR A 237 2.33 21.20 2.83
N MET A 238 2.23 21.88 1.68
CA MET A 238 2.99 23.07 1.33
C MET A 238 2.09 24.11 0.63
N PRO A 239 2.33 25.42 0.85
CA PRO A 239 3.32 25.98 1.78
C PRO A 239 2.97 25.73 3.25
N GLU A 240 1.71 25.44 3.55
CA GLU A 240 1.20 25.10 4.89
C GLU A 240 0.31 23.86 4.83
N LEU A 241 0.05 23.26 6.00
CA LEU A 241 -0.87 22.14 6.12
C LEU A 241 -2.31 22.63 5.92
N ARG A 242 -2.96 22.26 4.81
CA ARG A 242 -4.36 22.61 4.55
C ARG A 242 -5.16 21.44 3.98
N LEU A 243 -6.42 21.36 4.39
CA LEU A 243 -7.39 20.49 3.72
C LEU A 243 -7.66 21.04 2.32
N ALA A 244 -7.28 20.30 1.29
CA ALA A 244 -7.53 20.68 -0.11
C ALA A 244 -8.94 20.27 -0.53
N HIS A 245 -9.35 19.04 -0.20
CA HIS A 245 -10.66 18.53 -0.54
C HIS A 245 -11.10 17.40 0.41
N THR A 246 -12.42 17.24 0.58
CA THR A 246 -13.02 16.09 1.26
C THR A 246 -14.08 15.48 0.37
N ILE A 247 -13.95 14.19 0.11
CA ILE A 247 -14.96 13.38 -0.59
C ILE A 247 -15.79 12.66 0.48
N LEU A 248 -17.07 13.00 0.59
CA LEU A 248 -17.98 12.33 1.52
C LEU A 248 -18.73 11.19 0.80
N ILE A 249 -18.83 10.05 1.47
CA ILE A 249 -19.65 8.93 1.01
C ILE A 249 -21.08 9.11 1.55
N PRO A 250 -22.08 9.22 0.66
CA PRO A 250 -23.47 9.34 1.07
C PRO A 250 -23.94 8.13 1.87
N GLU A 251 -24.79 8.39 2.87
CA GLU A 251 -25.50 7.34 3.60
C GLU A 251 -26.39 6.50 2.66
N PRO A 252 -26.57 5.20 2.95
CA PRO A 252 -26.08 4.48 4.13
C PRO A 252 -24.67 3.86 3.95
N ARG A 253 -23.95 4.17 2.86
CA ARG A 253 -22.68 3.49 2.55
C ARG A 253 -21.50 4.03 3.35
N VAL A 254 -20.47 3.22 3.54
CA VAL A 254 -19.18 3.60 4.13
C VAL A 254 -18.05 3.14 3.23
N ILE A 255 -16.82 3.60 3.49
CA ILE A 255 -15.60 3.03 2.95
C ILE A 255 -15.15 1.94 3.91
N GLU A 256 -15.14 0.69 3.44
CA GLU A 256 -14.68 -0.46 4.22
C GLU A 256 -13.24 -0.81 3.83
N GLY A 257 -12.28 -0.35 4.64
CA GLY A 257 -10.85 -0.49 4.39
C GLY A 257 -10.00 0.49 5.21
N THR A 258 -8.69 0.27 5.23
CA THR A 258 -7.73 1.13 5.96
C THR A 258 -7.04 2.17 5.06
N SER A 259 -7.16 2.03 3.74
CA SER A 259 -6.61 2.98 2.77
C SER A 259 -7.38 2.95 1.45
N ALA A 260 -7.28 4.03 0.69
CA ALA A 260 -7.62 4.01 -0.74
C ALA A 260 -6.44 3.42 -1.56
N ILE A 261 -6.65 3.31 -2.88
CA ILE A 261 -5.56 3.34 -3.87
C ILE A 261 -5.63 4.70 -4.56
N TRP A 262 -4.51 5.42 -4.61
CA TRP A 262 -4.43 6.75 -5.21
C TRP A 262 -3.51 6.72 -6.43
N THR A 263 -4.06 6.65 -7.65
CA THR A 263 -3.25 6.40 -8.85
C THR A 263 -3.96 6.86 -10.10
N ASP A 264 -3.19 7.19 -11.14
CA ASP A 264 -3.72 7.44 -12.48
C ASP A 264 -4.18 6.11 -13.08
N ILE A 265 -5.49 5.85 -13.05
CA ILE A 265 -6.10 4.67 -13.68
C ILE A 265 -6.63 5.01 -15.08
N THR A 266 -6.82 6.29 -15.39
CA THR A 266 -7.34 6.76 -16.67
C THR A 266 -6.26 6.93 -17.75
N GLY A 267 -5.00 7.06 -17.33
CA GLY A 267 -3.84 7.35 -18.16
C GLY A 267 -3.75 8.82 -18.61
N ASP A 268 -4.45 9.75 -17.95
CA ASP A 268 -4.48 11.16 -18.33
C ASP A 268 -3.45 12.03 -17.60
N GLY A 269 -2.65 11.44 -16.70
CA GLY A 269 -1.63 12.10 -15.91
C GLY A 269 -2.13 12.67 -14.58
N GLU A 270 -3.44 12.61 -14.30
CA GLU A 270 -4.01 12.94 -13.00
C GLU A 270 -4.33 11.67 -12.21
N ARG A 271 -4.33 11.76 -10.88
CA ARG A 271 -4.60 10.60 -10.02
C ARG A 271 -6.09 10.49 -9.71
N GLU A 272 -6.57 9.26 -9.69
CA GLU A 272 -7.87 8.89 -9.14
C GLU A 272 -7.74 8.27 -7.75
N ILE A 273 -8.83 8.35 -7.00
CA ILE A 273 -9.01 7.76 -5.68
C ILE A 273 -9.97 6.59 -5.81
N ILE A 274 -9.47 5.39 -5.52
CA ILE A 274 -10.23 4.15 -5.63
C ILE A 274 -10.49 3.63 -4.23
N VAL A 275 -11.76 3.39 -3.89
CA VAL A 275 -12.19 2.90 -2.57
C VAL A 275 -13.20 1.76 -2.70
N THR A 276 -13.21 0.85 -1.72
CA THR A 276 -14.33 -0.08 -1.53
C THR A 276 -15.42 0.59 -0.72
N ILE A 277 -16.58 0.84 -1.34
CA ILE A 277 -17.77 1.33 -0.63
C ILE A 277 -18.70 0.15 -0.29
N SER A 278 -19.12 0.06 0.97
CA SER A 278 -19.95 -1.03 1.51
C SER A 278 -21.26 -0.52 2.08
N GLY A 279 -22.28 -1.38 2.09
CA GLY A 279 -23.59 -1.10 2.68
C GLY A 279 -24.30 -2.37 3.11
N GLU A 280 -25.32 -2.23 3.94
CA GLU A 280 -26.05 -3.35 4.57
C GLU A 280 -26.98 -4.11 3.62
N GLU A 281 -27.41 -3.48 2.52
CA GLU A 281 -28.32 -4.10 1.54
C GLU A 281 -27.53 -4.77 0.40
N ASP A 282 -26.78 -3.97 -0.36
CA ASP A 282 -26.12 -4.44 -1.60
C ASP A 282 -24.71 -5.01 -1.39
N GLY A 283 -24.11 -4.80 -0.21
CA GLY A 283 -22.71 -5.11 0.05
C GLY A 283 -21.72 -4.19 -0.67
N ALA A 284 -20.46 -4.64 -0.74
CA ALA A 284 -19.36 -3.87 -1.29
C ALA A 284 -19.42 -3.69 -2.81
N GLN A 285 -18.98 -2.52 -3.28
CA GLN A 285 -18.55 -2.27 -4.66
C GLN A 285 -17.29 -1.42 -4.62
N VAL A 286 -16.49 -1.47 -5.69
CA VAL A 286 -15.36 -0.56 -5.85
C VAL A 286 -15.81 0.66 -6.63
N ALA A 287 -15.41 1.85 -6.17
CA ALA A 287 -15.73 3.12 -6.80
C ALA A 287 -14.45 3.94 -7.05
N VAL A 288 -14.45 4.67 -8.15
CA VAL A 288 -13.37 5.56 -8.60
C VAL A 288 -13.86 6.99 -8.51
N TYR A 289 -13.08 7.86 -7.88
CA TYR A 289 -13.33 9.28 -7.76
C TYR A 289 -12.14 10.06 -8.30
N SER A 290 -12.37 11.21 -8.92
CA SER A 290 -11.30 12.19 -9.14
C SER A 290 -10.97 12.91 -7.83
N GLU A 291 -9.82 13.57 -7.77
CA GLU A 291 -9.37 14.34 -6.58
C GLU A 291 -10.33 15.45 -6.16
N ASN A 292 -11.18 15.94 -7.07
CA ASN A 292 -12.22 16.94 -6.79
C ASN A 292 -13.57 16.35 -6.31
N GLY A 293 -13.62 15.05 -6.04
CA GLY A 293 -14.78 14.37 -5.46
C GLY A 293 -15.85 13.90 -6.44
N ARG A 294 -15.70 14.11 -7.74
CA ARG A 294 -16.61 13.53 -8.73
C ARG A 294 -16.38 12.02 -8.84
N ARG A 295 -17.46 11.24 -8.65
CA ARG A 295 -17.42 9.80 -8.95
C ARG A 295 -17.30 9.59 -10.46
N LEU A 296 -16.22 8.94 -10.89
CA LEU A 296 -15.93 8.65 -12.29
C LEU A 296 -16.56 7.34 -12.73
N ALA A 297 -16.46 6.31 -11.89
CA ALA A 297 -16.93 4.98 -12.20
C ALA A 297 -17.23 4.18 -10.93
N ALA A 298 -18.00 3.11 -11.10
CA ALA A 298 -18.16 2.08 -10.08
C ALA A 298 -18.28 0.70 -10.73
N GLY A 299 -17.89 -0.33 -9.99
CA GLY A 299 -18.13 -1.72 -10.35
C GLY A 299 -19.49 -2.21 -9.83
N PRO A 300 -19.93 -3.42 -10.24
CA PRO A 300 -21.14 -4.04 -9.69
C PRO A 300 -21.01 -4.25 -8.17
N ALA A 301 -22.07 -3.95 -7.44
CA ALA A 301 -22.19 -4.37 -6.05
C ALA A 301 -22.22 -5.91 -5.94
N ILE A 302 -21.80 -6.45 -4.79
CA ILE A 302 -21.86 -7.91 -4.55
C ILE A 302 -23.31 -8.42 -4.60
N GLY A 303 -24.29 -7.57 -4.29
CA GLY A 303 -25.71 -7.92 -4.23
C GLY A 303 -26.12 -8.56 -2.91
N ARG A 304 -25.26 -8.49 -1.89
CA ARG A 304 -25.54 -8.97 -0.54
C ARG A 304 -24.72 -8.18 0.47
N GLY A 305 -25.39 -7.56 1.44
CA GLY A 305 -24.78 -6.89 2.57
C GLY A 305 -23.76 -7.73 3.33
N PHE A 306 -22.88 -7.05 4.06
CA PHE A 306 -21.83 -7.70 4.87
C PHE A 306 -20.96 -8.65 4.03
N ARG A 307 -20.64 -8.18 2.83
CA ARG A 307 -19.71 -8.81 1.90
C ARG A 307 -18.76 -7.74 1.41
N TRP A 308 -17.48 -8.02 1.56
CA TRP A 308 -16.41 -7.06 1.36
C TRP A 308 -15.62 -7.35 0.08
N ARG A 309 -15.00 -6.29 -0.47
CA ARG A 309 -14.02 -6.35 -1.55
C ARG A 309 -12.71 -5.73 -1.08
N HIS A 310 -11.64 -6.52 -1.14
CA HIS A 310 -10.31 -6.05 -0.77
C HIS A 310 -9.56 -5.58 -2.02
N GLN A 311 -9.22 -4.30 -2.08
CA GLN A 311 -8.48 -3.71 -3.21
C GLN A 311 -7.01 -4.08 -3.08
N LEU A 312 -6.39 -4.53 -4.17
CA LEU A 312 -4.98 -4.92 -4.18
C LEU A 312 -4.12 -3.87 -4.87
N ALA A 313 -4.27 -3.73 -6.18
CA ALA A 313 -3.36 -2.94 -6.99
C ALA A 313 -4.02 -2.46 -8.29
N VAL A 314 -3.43 -1.42 -8.88
CA VAL A 314 -3.72 -0.99 -10.25
C VAL A 314 -2.44 -1.09 -11.05
N ALA A 315 -2.44 -1.87 -12.13
CA ALA A 315 -1.24 -2.14 -12.94
C ALA A 315 -1.63 -2.56 -14.36
N PRO A 316 -0.68 -2.60 -15.32
CA PRO A 316 -0.92 -3.10 -16.68
C PRO A 316 -1.01 -4.63 -16.70
N LEU A 317 -2.08 -5.18 -16.09
CA LEU A 317 -2.29 -6.63 -15.89
C LEU A 317 -2.97 -7.29 -17.09
N GLY A 318 -3.53 -6.48 -18.00
CA GLY A 318 -4.17 -6.98 -19.20
C GLY A 318 -3.20 -7.73 -20.12
N PRO A 319 -3.68 -8.68 -20.94
CA PRO A 319 -2.81 -9.46 -21.84
C PRO A 319 -2.00 -8.63 -22.83
N SER A 320 -2.43 -7.39 -23.12
CA SER A 320 -1.73 -6.43 -23.98
C SER A 320 -1.17 -5.23 -23.19
N GLY A 321 -1.11 -5.33 -21.86
CA GLY A 321 -0.66 -4.27 -20.97
C GLY A 321 -1.73 -3.24 -20.61
N GLU A 322 -3.02 -3.56 -20.77
CA GLU A 322 -4.08 -2.67 -20.34
C GLU A 322 -4.08 -2.48 -18.81
N MET A 323 -4.31 -1.24 -18.36
CA MET A 323 -4.46 -0.93 -16.94
C MET A 323 -5.71 -1.61 -16.37
N GLU A 324 -5.51 -2.37 -15.31
CA GLU A 324 -6.56 -3.10 -14.60
C GLU A 324 -6.39 -2.96 -13.09
N LEU A 325 -7.51 -2.96 -12.40
CA LEU A 325 -7.59 -2.97 -10.95
C LEU A 325 -7.81 -4.42 -10.46
N ALA A 326 -6.87 -4.95 -9.69
CA ALA A 326 -6.99 -6.24 -9.02
C ALA A 326 -7.68 -6.11 -7.65
N VAL A 327 -8.70 -6.94 -7.41
CA VAL A 327 -9.53 -6.93 -6.21
C VAL A 327 -9.84 -8.36 -5.79
N VAL A 328 -9.96 -8.62 -4.49
CA VAL A 328 -10.46 -9.92 -3.98
C VAL A 328 -11.85 -9.76 -3.40
N ARG A 329 -12.83 -10.42 -4.01
CA ARG A 329 -14.21 -10.50 -3.50
C ARG A 329 -14.32 -11.53 -2.40
N THR A 330 -14.97 -11.15 -1.29
CA THR A 330 -15.21 -11.98 -0.10
C THR A 330 -13.95 -12.69 0.41
N PRO A 331 -12.90 -11.92 0.73
CA PRO A 331 -11.54 -12.44 0.90
C PRO A 331 -11.38 -13.38 2.10
N HIS A 332 -12.20 -13.28 3.15
CA HIS A 332 -12.18 -14.16 4.32
C HIS A 332 -13.20 -15.32 4.25
N ILE A 333 -13.88 -15.52 3.12
CA ILE A 333 -14.88 -16.60 2.95
C ILE A 333 -14.46 -17.56 1.85
N GLY A 334 -14.50 -17.09 0.60
CA GLY A 334 -14.33 -17.92 -0.60
C GLY A 334 -13.26 -17.40 -1.55
N GLY A 335 -12.99 -16.08 -1.53
CA GLY A 335 -11.87 -15.48 -2.22
C GLY A 335 -11.91 -15.64 -3.75
N VAL A 336 -12.38 -14.61 -4.45
CA VAL A 336 -12.29 -14.55 -5.92
C VAL A 336 -11.51 -13.30 -6.30
N VAL A 337 -10.37 -13.48 -6.97
CA VAL A 337 -9.65 -12.38 -7.62
C VAL A 337 -10.48 -11.92 -8.80
N GLU A 338 -10.75 -10.62 -8.87
CA GLU A 338 -11.49 -9.92 -9.92
C GLU A 338 -10.56 -8.87 -10.51
N PHE A 339 -10.40 -8.88 -11.83
CA PHE A 339 -9.68 -7.86 -12.58
C PHE A 339 -10.70 -6.92 -13.21
N TYR A 340 -10.59 -5.64 -12.88
CA TYR A 340 -11.50 -4.60 -13.33
C TYR A 340 -10.84 -3.71 -14.37
N ARG A 341 -11.53 -3.46 -15.47
CA ARG A 341 -11.13 -2.46 -16.47
C ARG A 341 -12.06 -1.26 -16.43
N LEU A 342 -11.48 -0.07 -16.47
CA LEU A 342 -12.24 1.17 -16.59
C LEU A 342 -12.73 1.34 -18.03
N MET A 343 -14.05 1.37 -18.22
CA MET A 343 -14.71 1.48 -19.51
C MET A 343 -15.66 2.67 -19.50
N ALA A 344 -15.17 3.87 -19.86
CA ALA A 344 -15.90 5.12 -19.63
C ALA A 344 -16.29 5.26 -18.15
N GLU A 345 -17.59 5.31 -17.81
CA GLU A 345 -18.08 5.55 -16.44
C GLU A 345 -18.35 4.28 -15.62
N ARG A 346 -17.77 3.13 -16.00
CA ARG A 346 -17.97 1.85 -15.29
C ARG A 346 -16.67 1.07 -15.13
N LEU A 347 -16.57 0.32 -14.03
CA LEU A 347 -15.56 -0.71 -13.84
C LEU A 347 -16.17 -2.07 -14.25
N GLU A 348 -15.71 -2.63 -15.36
CA GLU A 348 -16.14 -3.95 -15.83
C GLU A 348 -15.18 -5.04 -15.32
N ILE A 349 -15.73 -6.17 -14.87
CA ILE A 349 -14.93 -7.35 -14.54
C ILE A 349 -14.53 -8.02 -15.86
N VAL A 350 -13.24 -8.03 -16.18
CA VAL A 350 -12.70 -8.60 -17.42
C VAL A 350 -12.07 -9.98 -17.24
N ALA A 351 -11.67 -10.32 -16.01
CA ALA A 351 -11.17 -11.65 -15.66
C ALA A 351 -11.48 -11.99 -14.19
N GLN A 352 -11.59 -13.28 -13.89
CA GLN A 352 -11.78 -13.79 -12.52
C GLN A 352 -11.00 -15.07 -12.28
N ILE A 353 -10.48 -15.22 -11.06
CA ILE A 353 -9.79 -16.43 -10.62
C ILE A 353 -10.26 -16.76 -9.20
N SER A 354 -10.75 -17.98 -8.97
CA SER A 354 -11.30 -18.40 -7.67
C SER A 354 -10.24 -19.03 -6.76
N ALA A 355 -10.58 -19.18 -5.48
CA ALA A 355 -9.81 -19.86 -4.44
C ALA A 355 -8.55 -19.11 -3.95
N PHE A 356 -8.63 -17.78 -3.89
CA PHE A 356 -7.57 -16.92 -3.35
C PHE A 356 -8.11 -16.03 -2.23
N THR A 357 -7.65 -16.27 -1.00
CA THR A 357 -7.91 -15.41 0.16
C THR A 357 -6.83 -14.34 0.28
N SER A 358 -7.23 -13.14 0.70
CA SER A 358 -6.30 -12.03 1.01
C SER A 358 -6.48 -11.49 2.42
N HIS A 359 -7.31 -12.12 3.24
CA HIS A 359 -7.71 -11.60 4.55
C HIS A 359 -8.18 -12.71 5.49
N VAL A 360 -7.74 -12.61 6.74
CA VAL A 360 -8.18 -13.45 7.85
C VAL A 360 -9.21 -12.65 8.63
N LEU A 361 -10.41 -13.21 8.83
CA LEU A 361 -11.53 -12.54 9.49
C LEU A 361 -11.10 -11.95 10.85
N GLY A 362 -11.41 -10.67 11.07
CA GLY A 362 -11.09 -9.93 12.30
C GLY A 362 -9.65 -9.43 12.38
N SER A 363 -8.78 -9.78 11.43
CA SER A 363 -7.42 -9.25 11.37
C SER A 363 -7.41 -7.82 10.83
N ARG A 364 -6.61 -6.95 11.47
CA ARG A 364 -6.23 -5.64 10.96
C ARG A 364 -5.21 -5.70 9.82
N ASN A 365 -4.52 -6.84 9.67
CA ASN A 365 -3.52 -6.98 8.62
C ASN A 365 -4.20 -7.20 7.27
N LEU A 366 -4.19 -6.16 6.43
CA LEU A 366 -4.65 -6.17 5.05
C LEU A 366 -3.51 -6.33 4.02
N ASP A 367 -2.32 -6.70 4.47
CA ASP A 367 -1.10 -6.78 3.66
C ASP A 367 -0.65 -8.22 3.43
N MET A 368 -1.57 -9.16 3.60
CA MET A 368 -1.36 -10.59 3.34
C MET A 368 -1.51 -10.95 1.85
N ALA A 369 -1.62 -9.96 0.97
CA ALA A 369 -1.69 -10.12 -0.47
C ALA A 369 -0.86 -9.04 -1.17
N ALA A 370 -0.23 -9.42 -2.29
CA ALA A 370 0.52 -8.53 -3.16
C ALA A 370 0.30 -8.97 -4.62
N ASP A 371 0.38 -8.01 -5.54
CA ASP A 371 0.38 -8.20 -7.00
C ASP A 371 1.77 -7.87 -7.56
N ALA A 372 2.21 -8.48 -8.66
CA ALA A 372 3.60 -8.41 -9.13
C ALA A 372 3.76 -8.32 -10.65
#